data_AF-A0A009QTS9-F1
#
_entry.id   AF-A0A009QTS9-F1
#
_cell.length_a   1.000
_cell.length_b   1.000
_cell.length_c   1.000
_cell.angle_alpha   90.00
_cell.angle_beta   90.00
_cell.angle_gamma   90.00
#
_symmetry.space_group_name_H-M   'P 1'
#
loop_
_entity.id
_entity.type
_entity.pdbx_description
1 polymer ?
#
loop_
_entity_poly.entity_id
_entity_poly.type
_entity_poly.pdbx_seq_one_letter_code
_entity_poly.pdbx_strand_id
1 'polypeptide(L)'
;MPEIQIIAKDSHDTLSTIKGTSAKLSEASVVLVKVAASDVLVVNREGTNAVIRLKNGETIVIEGFFSGTAEPKDNSLVFQDENGQLIWAKFKDAENDADADADADADADSDVEPQALVAEDLPAALPAEAPQELVSDVIYQPISSIEPLLYHDAGVNPWLWAAIPLVAGGIIAAASNSDNDDDSTPADTTPPNTDGVTFSVDPVTSDNVINASEAAGNVTITGVLKNIPADAANTAVTVVINGVTYNATVDKTAGTWTVSVPGSGLTADADKTIDATVTFTDAAGNSSTVKDTQTYTIDTTAPNAPVIDPVNGTDPITGTAEPGSTVTVTYPDGSTASVVAGPDGTWTVPNPGLNDGDEVTAVATDPAGNTSGPGTAIVDAVGPNTDGVNFAVDSVTADNVVNASEAAGNVTITGVLKNVPSDAATTAVTVVING
;
A
#
# COMPACT_ATOMS: atom_id res chain seq x y z
N MET A 1 -11.83 16.22 -33.01
CA MET A 1 -10.69 16.70 -33.80
C MET A 1 -9.66 17.23 -32.83
N PRO A 2 -8.44 16.69 -32.85
CA PRO A 2 -7.38 17.09 -31.94
C PRO A 2 -7.00 18.55 -32.16
N GLU A 3 -6.60 19.20 -31.07
CA GLU A 3 -6.02 20.53 -31.09
C GLU A 3 -4.55 20.41 -30.67
N ILE A 4 -3.66 20.97 -31.48
CA ILE A 4 -2.21 20.93 -31.29
C ILE A 4 -1.75 22.37 -31.06
N GLN A 5 -1.06 22.62 -29.95
CA GLN A 5 -0.40 23.89 -29.67
C GLN A 5 1.12 23.69 -29.75
N ILE A 6 1.78 24.56 -30.50
CA ILE A 6 3.24 24.60 -30.61
C ILE A 6 3.72 25.82 -29.84
N ILE A 7 4.60 25.61 -28.88
CA ILE A 7 5.13 26.66 -28.01
C ILE A 7 6.65 26.65 -28.16
N ALA A 8 7.24 27.78 -28.54
CA ALA A 8 8.68 27.89 -28.72
C ALA A 8 9.39 27.75 -27.38
N LYS A 9 10.49 26.99 -27.34
CA LYS A 9 11.36 26.95 -26.16
C LYS A 9 12.13 28.26 -25.97
N ASP A 10 12.56 28.92 -27.05
CA ASP A 10 13.39 30.13 -26.95
C ASP A 10 12.59 31.38 -26.52
N SER A 11 11.39 31.59 -27.08
CA SER A 11 10.59 32.79 -26.78
C SER A 11 9.46 32.57 -25.78
N HIS A 12 9.11 31.31 -25.48
CA HIS A 12 7.92 30.89 -24.75
C HIS A 12 6.58 31.32 -25.37
N ASP A 13 6.60 31.87 -26.58
CA ASP A 13 5.38 32.26 -27.27
C ASP A 13 4.71 31.04 -27.91
N THR A 14 3.37 31.05 -27.91
CA THR A 14 2.60 30.10 -28.71
C THR A 14 2.76 30.45 -30.19
N LEU A 15 3.55 29.66 -30.91
CA LEU A 15 3.81 29.84 -32.33
C LEU A 15 2.60 29.49 -33.19
N SER A 16 1.84 28.47 -32.78
CA SER A 16 0.69 28.01 -33.54
C SER A 16 -0.32 27.27 -32.66
N THR A 17 -1.60 27.39 -33.02
CA THR A 17 -2.68 26.54 -32.52
C THR A 17 -3.43 25.98 -33.73
N ILE A 18 -3.34 24.67 -33.92
CA ILE A 18 -3.84 23.97 -35.09
C ILE A 18 -4.97 23.05 -34.66
N LYS A 19 -6.14 23.16 -35.29
CA LYS A 19 -7.22 22.18 -35.17
C LYS A 19 -7.12 21.19 -36.32
N GLY A 20 -6.56 20.02 -36.06
CA GLY A 20 -6.26 19.03 -37.10
C GLY A 20 -5.24 18.00 -36.64
N THR A 21 -4.92 17.09 -37.56
CA THR A 21 -4.09 15.90 -37.30
C THR A 21 -2.65 16.04 -37.75
N SER A 22 -2.20 17.23 -38.16
CA SER A 22 -0.83 17.44 -38.62
C SER A 22 -0.30 18.81 -38.21
N ALA A 23 0.93 18.85 -37.73
CA ALA A 23 1.62 20.08 -37.37
C ALA A 23 3.10 20.00 -37.77
N LYS A 24 3.71 21.12 -38.15
CA LYS A 24 5.11 21.17 -38.57
C LYS A 24 5.90 22.11 -37.67
N LEU A 25 7.06 21.65 -37.20
CA LEU A 25 7.93 22.43 -36.33
C LEU A 25 8.95 23.23 -37.16
N SER A 26 9.06 24.53 -36.84
CA SER A 26 10.08 25.43 -37.40
C SER A 26 11.29 25.60 -36.50
N GLU A 27 11.14 25.36 -35.20
CA GLU A 27 12.16 25.54 -34.15
C GLU A 27 11.91 24.58 -32.97
N ALA A 28 12.84 24.53 -32.01
CA ALA A 28 12.73 23.69 -30.81
C ALA A 28 11.49 24.10 -30.00
N SER A 29 10.58 23.16 -29.78
CA SER A 29 9.24 23.46 -29.28
C SER A 29 8.73 22.43 -28.28
N VAL A 30 7.86 22.89 -27.37
CA VAL A 30 6.93 22.03 -26.64
C VAL A 30 5.66 21.89 -27.47
N VAL A 31 5.31 20.64 -27.79
CA VAL A 31 4.13 20.29 -28.56
C VAL A 31 3.08 19.78 -27.61
N LEU A 32 2.04 20.57 -27.37
CA LEU A 32 0.91 20.23 -26.52
C LEU A 32 -0.25 19.73 -27.37
N VAL A 33 -0.61 18.46 -27.20
CA VAL A 33 -1.72 17.80 -27.90
C VAL A 33 -2.88 17.64 -26.93
N LYS A 34 -4.02 18.28 -27.22
CA LYS A 34 -5.25 18.17 -26.41
C LYS A 34 -5.98 16.85 -26.66
N VAL A 35 -5.36 15.77 -26.20
CA VAL A 35 -5.87 14.40 -26.18
C VAL A 35 -5.39 13.77 -24.87
N ALA A 36 -6.25 12.99 -24.21
CA ALA A 36 -5.84 12.25 -23.02
C ALA A 36 -4.79 11.19 -23.37
N ALA A 37 -3.73 11.04 -22.57
CA ALA A 37 -2.72 10.00 -22.81
C ALA A 37 -3.32 8.59 -22.80
N SER A 38 -4.43 8.37 -22.08
CA SER A 38 -5.19 7.12 -22.09
C SER A 38 -5.83 6.78 -23.44
N ASP A 39 -6.06 7.78 -24.30
CA ASP A 39 -6.64 7.62 -25.63
C ASP A 39 -5.57 7.39 -26.71
N VAL A 40 -4.29 7.55 -26.35
CA VAL A 40 -3.15 7.21 -27.20
C VAL A 40 -2.98 5.70 -27.22
N LEU A 41 -2.91 5.14 -28.42
CA LEU A 41 -2.58 3.74 -28.64
C LEU A 41 -1.07 3.54 -28.64
N VAL A 42 -0.35 4.38 -29.41
CA VAL A 42 1.11 4.33 -29.53
C VAL A 42 1.64 5.65 -30.08
N VAL A 43 2.90 5.99 -29.75
CA VAL A 43 3.67 7.05 -30.40
C VAL A 43 4.88 6.43 -31.07
N ASN A 44 4.96 6.53 -32.40
CA ASN A 44 6.07 6.02 -33.20
C ASN A 44 6.93 7.17 -33.74
N ARG A 45 8.20 6.86 -34.02
CA ARG A 45 9.08 7.69 -34.84
C ARG A 45 8.99 7.18 -36.27
N GLU A 46 8.56 8.05 -37.18
CA GLU A 46 8.60 7.77 -38.62
C GLU A 46 9.55 8.79 -39.27
N GLY A 47 10.82 8.40 -39.44
CA GLY A 47 11.90 9.29 -39.88
C GLY A 47 12.21 10.38 -38.84
N THR A 48 11.97 11.64 -39.21
CA THR A 48 12.09 12.81 -38.30
C THR A 48 10.76 13.18 -37.65
N ASN A 49 9.68 12.43 -37.89
CA ASN A 49 8.34 12.77 -37.43
C ASN A 49 7.95 11.95 -36.21
N ALA A 50 7.16 12.55 -35.31
CA ALA A 50 6.44 11.82 -34.28
C ALA A 50 5.02 11.53 -34.75
N VAL A 51 4.65 10.25 -34.76
CA VAL A 51 3.37 9.74 -35.26
C VAL A 51 2.60 9.14 -34.09
N ILE A 52 1.56 9.85 -33.66
CA ILE A 52 0.72 9.49 -32.52
C ILE A 52 -0.53 8.82 -33.07
N ARG A 53 -0.73 7.55 -32.77
CA ARG A 53 -1.92 6.80 -33.16
C ARG A 53 -2.86 6.73 -31.97
N LEU A 54 -4.12 7.11 -32.16
CA LEU A 54 -5.14 7.10 -31.13
C LEU A 54 -5.97 5.80 -31.21
N LYS A 55 -6.56 5.40 -30.08
CA LYS A 55 -7.42 4.21 -30.00
C LYS A 55 -8.68 4.28 -30.87
N ASN A 56 -9.10 5.49 -31.23
CA ASN A 56 -10.23 5.73 -32.13
C ASN A 56 -9.87 5.58 -33.63
N GLY A 57 -8.61 5.28 -33.96
CA GLY A 57 -8.10 5.13 -35.32
C GLY A 57 -7.59 6.42 -35.97
N GLU A 58 -7.71 7.57 -35.31
CA GLU A 58 -7.14 8.84 -35.78
C GLU A 58 -5.62 8.85 -35.56
N THR A 59 -4.88 9.45 -36.50
CA THR A 59 -3.41 9.56 -36.42
C THR A 59 -3.01 11.01 -36.47
N ILE A 60 -2.17 11.45 -35.53
CA ILE A 60 -1.61 12.80 -35.46
C ILE A 60 -0.13 12.74 -35.83
N VAL A 61 0.31 13.58 -36.76
CA VAL A 61 1.69 13.65 -37.24
C VAL A 61 2.31 14.98 -36.88
N ILE A 62 3.43 14.94 -36.14
CA ILE A 62 4.25 16.11 -35.85
C ILE A 62 5.51 16.04 -36.70
N GLU A 63 5.54 16.84 -37.76
CA GLU A 63 6.64 16.86 -38.72
C GLU A 63 7.88 17.55 -38.15
N GLY A 64 9.03 16.87 -38.27
CA GLY A 64 10.32 17.40 -37.81
C GLY A 64 10.51 17.42 -36.30
N PHE A 65 9.78 16.55 -35.58
CA PHE A 65 9.88 16.36 -34.13
C PHE A 65 11.24 15.80 -33.69
N PHE A 66 11.80 14.83 -34.39
CA PHE A 66 13.13 14.27 -34.09
C PHE A 66 14.20 14.93 -34.96
N SER A 67 15.44 15.00 -34.47
CA SER A 67 16.56 15.42 -35.32
C SER A 67 16.82 14.41 -36.43
N GLY A 68 17.15 14.92 -37.62
CA GLY A 68 17.65 14.11 -38.75
C GLY A 68 19.17 14.10 -38.84
N THR A 69 19.86 14.64 -37.83
CA THR A 69 21.30 14.88 -37.74
C THR A 69 21.78 14.51 -36.33
N ALA A 70 23.10 14.34 -36.14
CA ALA A 70 23.72 13.96 -34.87
C ALA A 70 23.58 14.99 -33.73
N GLU A 71 22.84 16.07 -33.95
CA GLU A 71 22.55 17.12 -32.96
C GLU A 71 21.06 17.00 -32.60
N PRO A 72 20.68 16.78 -31.32
CA PRO A 72 19.30 16.60 -30.94
C PRO A 72 18.48 17.87 -31.23
N LYS A 73 17.26 17.68 -31.72
CA LYS A 73 16.27 18.75 -31.73
C LYS A 73 15.49 18.61 -30.44
N ASP A 74 15.61 19.61 -29.57
CA ASP A 74 15.00 19.61 -28.24
C ASP A 74 13.49 19.82 -28.29
N ASN A 75 12.75 18.87 -28.84
CA ASN A 75 11.30 18.89 -28.86
C ASN A 75 10.72 18.04 -27.73
N SER A 76 9.67 18.55 -27.07
CA SER A 76 8.97 17.82 -26.01
C SER A 76 7.52 17.57 -26.42
N LEU A 77 7.00 16.36 -26.21
CA LEU A 77 5.60 16.02 -26.51
C LEU A 77 4.78 15.91 -25.22
N VAL A 78 3.72 16.69 -25.10
CA VAL A 78 2.84 16.70 -23.93
C VAL A 78 1.39 16.44 -24.36
N PHE A 79 0.72 15.57 -23.63
CA PHE A 79 -0.71 15.29 -23.76
C PHE A 79 -1.49 16.04 -22.69
N GLN A 80 -2.61 16.67 -23.07
CA GLN A 80 -3.53 17.33 -22.15
C GLN A 80 -4.92 16.71 -22.26
N ASP A 81 -5.47 16.25 -21.15
CA ASP A 81 -6.84 15.74 -21.09
C ASP A 81 -7.89 16.87 -20.96
N GLU A 82 -9.18 16.52 -20.96
CA GLU A 82 -10.28 17.48 -20.81
C GLU A 82 -10.32 18.17 -19.43
N ASN A 83 -9.69 17.58 -18.42
CA ASN A 83 -9.60 18.13 -17.06
C ASN A 83 -8.37 19.04 -16.89
N GLY A 84 -7.53 19.16 -17.92
CA GLY A 84 -6.29 19.94 -17.90
C GLY A 84 -5.07 19.20 -17.35
N GLN A 85 -5.17 17.89 -17.06
CA GLN A 85 -4.05 17.04 -16.66
C GLN A 85 -3.03 16.96 -17.80
N LEU A 86 -1.76 17.17 -17.48
CA LEU A 86 -0.66 17.13 -18.44
C LEU A 86 0.18 15.86 -18.25
N ILE A 87 0.48 15.16 -19.33
CA ILE A 87 1.37 13.99 -19.36
C ILE A 87 2.48 14.24 -20.37
N TRP A 88 3.72 14.23 -19.93
CA TRP A 88 4.90 14.31 -20.79
C TRP A 88 5.26 12.92 -21.33
N ALA A 89 5.39 12.80 -22.65
CA ALA A 89 5.91 11.62 -23.32
C ALA A 89 7.41 11.78 -23.54
N LYS A 90 8.20 11.00 -22.80
CA LYS A 90 9.67 11.00 -22.87
C LYS A 90 10.10 9.88 -23.81
N PHE A 91 10.94 10.23 -24.77
CA PHE A 91 11.53 9.26 -25.69
C PHE A 91 12.90 8.88 -25.14
N LYS A 92 13.18 7.58 -25.02
CA LYS A 92 14.54 7.10 -24.81
C LYS A 92 15.24 7.12 -26.17
N ASP A 93 16.24 7.96 -26.34
CA ASP A 93 17.01 7.97 -27.59
C ASP A 93 17.73 6.63 -27.73
N ALA A 94 17.47 5.92 -28.83
CA ALA A 94 18.05 4.61 -29.13
C ALA A 94 19.56 4.64 -29.42
N GLU A 95 20.24 5.79 -29.31
CA GLU A 95 21.61 5.99 -29.82
C GLU A 95 22.55 6.67 -28.82
N ASN A 96 22.30 6.57 -27.51
CA ASN A 96 23.23 7.09 -26.50
C ASN A 96 23.48 6.11 -25.35
N ASP A 97 23.59 4.82 -25.69
CA ASP A 97 24.21 3.86 -24.77
C ASP A 97 25.73 3.98 -24.84
N ALA A 98 26.32 4.44 -23.75
CA ALA A 98 27.75 4.43 -23.53
C ALA A 98 28.25 3.04 -23.08
N ASP A 99 27.50 1.96 -23.32
CA ASP A 99 27.93 0.57 -23.09
C ASP A 99 28.06 -0.30 -24.37
N ALA A 100 27.86 0.28 -25.57
CA ALA A 100 27.95 -0.46 -26.84
C ALA A 100 29.39 -0.65 -27.40
N ASP A 101 30.44 -0.47 -26.59
CA ASP A 101 31.84 -0.71 -26.97
C ASP A 101 32.50 -1.86 -26.20
N ALA A 102 31.85 -3.02 -26.11
CA ALA A 102 32.49 -4.20 -25.51
C ALA A 102 32.23 -5.57 -26.18
N ASP A 103 31.99 -5.65 -27.49
CA ASP A 103 32.24 -6.86 -28.30
C ASP A 103 32.02 -6.70 -29.82
N ALA A 104 32.81 -5.87 -30.51
CA ALA A 104 32.92 -5.98 -31.97
C ALA A 104 34.34 -5.66 -32.49
N ASP A 105 35.32 -6.32 -31.89
CA ASP A 105 36.64 -6.59 -32.46
C ASP A 105 36.91 -8.07 -32.23
N ALA A 106 36.54 -8.90 -33.21
CA ALA A 106 37.31 -10.06 -33.60
C ALA A 106 36.94 -10.42 -35.05
N ASP A 107 37.99 -10.67 -35.84
CA ASP A 107 38.04 -11.40 -37.11
C ASP A 107 37.36 -10.87 -38.40
N ALA A 108 37.92 -9.77 -38.91
CA ALA A 108 38.20 -9.73 -40.34
C ALA A 108 39.30 -10.77 -40.69
N ASP A 109 38.93 -11.86 -41.37
CA ASP A 109 39.60 -12.45 -42.55
C ASP A 109 39.16 -13.92 -42.77
N SER A 110 38.49 -14.21 -43.89
CA SER A 110 38.61 -15.46 -44.66
C SER A 110 37.54 -15.57 -45.76
N ASP A 111 38.00 -15.38 -46.99
CA ASP A 111 37.38 -15.74 -48.27
C ASP A 111 36.60 -17.07 -48.28
N VAL A 112 35.38 -17.09 -48.88
CA VAL A 112 34.92 -18.17 -49.79
C VAL A 112 33.89 -17.62 -50.81
N GLU A 113 34.13 -17.97 -52.07
CA GLU A 113 33.39 -17.71 -53.33
C GLU A 113 31.90 -18.15 -53.41
N PRO A 114 31.16 -17.71 -54.46
CA PRO A 114 29.71 -17.82 -54.55
C PRO A 114 29.25 -19.09 -55.30
N GLN A 115 28.17 -19.74 -54.85
CA GLN A 115 27.42 -20.70 -55.68
C GLN A 115 25.90 -20.61 -55.47
N ALA A 116 25.20 -20.56 -56.61
CA ALA A 116 23.77 -20.41 -56.80
C ALA A 116 23.00 -21.74 -56.71
N LEU A 117 21.69 -21.67 -56.36
CA LEU A 117 20.51 -22.46 -56.79
C LEU A 117 19.46 -22.39 -55.66
N VAL A 118 18.13 -22.30 -55.83
CA VAL A 118 17.18 -22.35 -56.96
C VAL A 118 15.99 -21.48 -56.55
N ALA A 119 15.32 -20.84 -57.52
CA ALA A 119 14.05 -20.16 -57.33
C ALA A 119 12.90 -21.14 -57.11
N GLU A 120 12.05 -20.86 -56.11
CA GLU A 120 10.66 -21.29 -56.11
C GLU A 120 9.76 -20.05 -55.97
N ASP A 121 8.99 -19.86 -57.02
CA ASP A 121 8.09 -18.76 -57.35
C ASP A 121 6.83 -18.79 -56.46
N LEU A 122 6.62 -17.76 -55.65
CA LEU A 122 5.35 -17.42 -54.99
C LEU A 122 5.01 -15.95 -55.31
N PRO A 123 3.75 -15.66 -55.70
CA PRO A 123 3.45 -14.44 -56.43
C PRO A 123 3.36 -13.19 -55.53
N ALA A 124 4.01 -12.13 -55.99
CA ALA A 124 3.74 -10.70 -55.75
C ALA A 124 3.05 -10.34 -54.41
N ALA A 125 3.84 -10.30 -53.34
CA ALA A 125 3.51 -9.43 -52.21
C ALA A 125 3.81 -7.97 -52.59
N LEU A 126 2.84 -7.11 -52.30
CA LEU A 126 2.88 -5.64 -52.39
C LEU A 126 4.21 -5.09 -51.85
N PRO A 127 4.71 -3.93 -52.35
CA PRO A 127 6.00 -3.41 -51.92
C PRO A 127 6.01 -3.32 -50.39
N ALA A 128 6.95 -4.03 -49.78
CA ALA A 128 7.20 -4.00 -48.36
C ALA A 128 7.43 -2.53 -47.96
N GLU A 129 6.45 -2.00 -47.24
CA GLU A 129 6.61 -0.77 -46.49
C GLU A 129 7.82 -0.99 -45.58
N ALA A 130 8.75 -0.03 -45.58
CA ALA A 130 9.97 -0.09 -44.81
C ALA A 130 9.65 -0.51 -43.36
N PRO A 131 10.50 -1.32 -42.70
CA PRO A 131 10.24 -1.77 -41.33
C PRO A 131 9.99 -0.54 -40.44
N GLN A 132 8.75 -0.39 -39.97
CA GLN A 132 8.37 0.64 -39.02
C GLN A 132 9.01 0.25 -37.69
N GLU A 133 10.13 0.87 -37.34
CA GLU A 133 10.69 0.74 -36.00
C GLU A 133 9.70 1.32 -34.99
N LEU A 134 9.17 0.43 -34.14
CA LEU A 134 8.48 0.82 -32.93
C LEU A 134 9.50 1.52 -32.03
N VAL A 135 9.23 2.76 -31.64
CA VAL A 135 9.96 3.39 -30.53
C VAL A 135 9.42 2.73 -29.27
N SER A 136 10.04 1.63 -28.84
CA SER A 136 9.50 0.78 -27.78
C SER A 136 9.53 1.40 -26.39
N ASP A 137 10.17 2.56 -26.20
CA ASP A 137 10.48 3.08 -24.86
C ASP A 137 9.98 4.53 -24.69
N VAL A 138 8.67 4.76 -24.89
CA VAL A 138 8.03 6.04 -24.49
C VAL A 138 7.63 5.97 -23.02
N ILE A 139 8.26 6.76 -22.17
CA ILE A 139 7.93 6.86 -20.75
C ILE A 139 6.95 8.02 -20.55
N TYR A 140 5.76 7.71 -20.03
CA TYR A 140 4.73 8.71 -19.70
C TYR A 140 4.93 9.21 -18.27
N GLN A 141 5.25 10.50 -18.13
CA GLN A 141 5.46 11.16 -16.83
C GLN A 141 4.38 12.22 -16.62
N PRO A 142 3.52 12.11 -15.59
CA PRO A 142 2.60 13.18 -15.23
C PRO A 142 3.34 14.47 -14.87
N ILE A 143 2.84 15.61 -15.35
CA ILE A 143 3.38 16.93 -15.06
C ILE A 143 2.27 17.91 -14.62
N SER A 144 2.58 18.89 -13.78
CA SER A 144 1.67 19.96 -13.34
C SER A 144 1.77 21.23 -14.19
N SER A 145 2.85 21.39 -14.96
CA SER A 145 3.07 22.55 -15.85
C SER A 145 3.97 22.16 -17.02
N ILE A 146 3.77 22.78 -18.18
CA ILE A 146 4.68 22.69 -19.33
C ILE A 146 5.86 23.67 -19.22
N GLU A 147 5.79 24.67 -18.33
CA GLU A 147 6.82 25.70 -18.20
C GLU A 147 8.22 25.10 -18.01
N PRO A 148 8.45 24.08 -17.17
CA PRO A 148 9.78 23.48 -17.02
C PRO A 148 10.33 22.87 -18.32
N LEU A 149 9.47 22.44 -19.24
CA LEU A 149 9.87 21.86 -20.52
C LEU A 149 10.30 22.94 -21.53
N LEU A 150 9.93 24.20 -21.30
CA LEU A 150 10.32 25.31 -22.19
C LEU A 150 11.78 25.70 -22.04
N TYR A 151 12.40 25.40 -20.90
CA TYR A 151 13.75 25.87 -20.56
C TYR A 151 14.87 24.82 -20.76
N HIS A 152 14.61 23.63 -21.33
CA HIS A 152 15.53 22.46 -21.21
C HIS A 152 15.91 21.74 -22.52
N ASP A 153 17.16 21.24 -22.57
CA ASP A 153 17.83 20.41 -23.60
C ASP A 153 17.67 18.91 -23.28
N ALA A 154 17.33 18.06 -24.26
CA ALA A 154 16.53 16.83 -24.15
C ALA A 154 17.02 15.63 -23.27
N GLY A 155 17.91 15.79 -22.30
CA GLY A 155 18.52 14.67 -21.55
C GLY A 155 18.17 14.49 -20.06
N VAL A 156 17.46 15.41 -19.39
CA VAL A 156 17.35 15.42 -17.90
C VAL A 156 15.93 15.78 -17.43
N ASN A 157 15.48 15.24 -16.28
CA ASN A 157 14.14 15.48 -15.74
C ASN A 157 13.92 16.99 -15.40
N PRO A 158 12.99 17.71 -16.04
CA PRO A 158 12.80 19.16 -15.86
C PRO A 158 12.28 19.54 -14.47
N TRP A 159 11.79 18.55 -13.72
CA TRP A 159 11.24 18.72 -12.38
C TRP A 159 12.32 18.91 -11.32
N LEU A 160 13.60 18.81 -11.71
CA LEU A 160 14.72 19.13 -10.84
C LEU A 160 14.91 20.65 -10.64
N TRP A 161 14.39 21.49 -11.55
CA TRP A 161 14.57 22.95 -11.51
C TRP A 161 13.35 23.72 -10.99
N ALA A 162 12.14 23.14 -11.04
CA ALA A 162 10.90 23.82 -10.62
C ALA A 162 10.77 24.03 -9.09
N ALA A 163 11.74 23.56 -8.31
CA ALA A 163 11.83 23.80 -6.86
C ALA A 163 12.64 25.06 -6.50
N ILE A 164 13.15 25.82 -7.47
CA ILE A 164 13.85 27.08 -7.21
C ILE A 164 12.82 28.21 -7.14
N PRO A 165 12.58 28.85 -5.98
CA PRO A 165 11.85 30.11 -5.97
C PRO A 165 12.66 31.14 -6.76
N LEU A 166 12.00 31.79 -7.72
CA LEU A 166 12.52 32.95 -8.44
C LEU A 166 12.90 34.04 -7.43
N VAL A 167 14.16 34.07 -7.01
CA VAL A 167 14.74 35.24 -6.35
C VAL A 167 15.01 36.25 -7.45
N ALA A 168 14.31 37.38 -7.37
CA ALA A 168 14.59 38.56 -8.16
C ALA A 168 16.08 38.92 -8.08
N GLY A 169 16.83 38.66 -9.15
CA GLY A 169 18.24 39.02 -9.23
C GLY A 169 18.92 38.50 -10.50
N GLY A 170 18.92 39.33 -11.55
CA GLY A 170 19.95 39.28 -12.60
C GLY A 170 19.67 38.35 -13.77
N ILE A 171 18.86 38.81 -14.73
CA ILE A 171 19.07 38.48 -16.13
C ILE A 171 20.47 38.96 -16.54
N ILE A 172 21.46 38.06 -16.64
CA ILE A 172 22.61 38.34 -17.50
C ILE A 172 22.18 37.99 -18.92
N ALA A 173 21.77 39.03 -19.64
CA ALA A 173 21.76 39.02 -21.08
C ALA A 173 23.18 38.66 -21.57
N ALA A 174 23.29 37.65 -22.42
CA ALA A 174 24.48 37.41 -23.21
C ALA A 174 24.65 38.57 -24.21
N ALA A 175 25.24 39.66 -23.75
CA ALA A 175 25.98 40.57 -24.60
C ALA A 175 27.43 40.14 -24.53
N SER A 176 27.93 39.56 -25.62
CA SER A 176 29.35 39.36 -25.84
C SER A 176 30.07 40.70 -25.66
N ASN A 177 30.85 40.83 -24.60
CA ASN A 177 31.95 41.78 -24.56
C ASN A 177 33.05 41.22 -23.67
N SER A 178 34.19 40.99 -24.32
CA SER A 178 35.48 40.63 -23.77
C SER A 178 35.90 41.59 -22.65
N ASP A 179 36.10 41.09 -21.44
CA ASP A 179 37.07 41.66 -20.50
C ASP A 179 37.62 40.59 -19.56
N ASN A 180 38.94 40.58 -19.42
CA ASN A 180 39.73 39.68 -18.57
C ASN A 180 39.57 40.10 -17.10
N ASP A 181 38.88 39.28 -16.31
CA ASP A 181 39.14 39.07 -14.87
C ASP A 181 38.46 37.75 -14.48
N ASP A 182 39.20 36.65 -14.67
CA ASP A 182 38.76 35.30 -14.32
C ASP A 182 38.90 35.09 -12.80
N ASP A 183 37.86 35.49 -12.08
CA ASP A 183 37.53 34.97 -10.75
C ASP A 183 36.17 34.24 -10.86
N SER A 184 36.10 33.29 -11.80
CA SER A 184 34.98 32.35 -11.85
C SER A 184 35.29 31.19 -10.93
N THR A 185 34.86 31.27 -9.67
CA THR A 185 34.81 30.06 -8.83
C THR A 185 33.98 29.01 -9.58
N PRO A 186 34.50 27.80 -9.82
CA PRO A 186 33.79 26.79 -10.59
C PRO A 186 32.43 26.50 -9.93
N ALA A 187 31.38 26.35 -10.76
CA ALA A 187 30.05 26.00 -10.29
C ALA A 187 30.11 24.69 -9.49
N ASP A 188 29.53 24.69 -8.28
CA ASP A 188 29.46 23.50 -7.43
C ASP A 188 28.55 22.47 -8.08
N THR A 189 29.11 21.28 -8.35
CA THR A 189 28.43 20.14 -9.00
C THR A 189 28.35 18.93 -8.08
N THR A 190 28.80 19.05 -6.83
CA THR A 190 28.87 17.93 -5.90
C THR A 190 27.61 17.87 -5.03
N PRO A 191 26.78 16.82 -5.15
CA PRO A 191 25.59 16.68 -4.31
C PRO A 191 25.94 16.31 -2.86
N PRO A 192 25.02 16.54 -1.90
CA PRO A 192 25.21 16.15 -0.50
C PRO A 192 25.57 14.67 -0.36
N ASN A 193 26.63 14.36 0.39
CA ASN A 193 27.04 12.98 0.62
C ASN A 193 26.04 12.25 1.54
N THR A 194 25.47 11.15 1.07
CA THR A 194 24.50 10.33 1.83
C THR A 194 25.14 9.21 2.66
N ASP A 195 26.45 9.05 2.61
CA ASP A 195 27.19 8.08 3.42
C ASP A 195 26.92 8.32 4.92
N GLY A 196 26.31 7.34 5.58
CA GLY A 196 25.98 7.40 7.01
C GLY A 196 24.62 8.01 7.35
N VAL A 197 23.84 8.46 6.35
CA VAL A 197 22.42 8.79 6.54
C VAL A 197 21.69 7.55 7.06
N THR A 198 20.92 7.71 8.13
CA THR A 198 20.00 6.68 8.62
C THR A 198 18.58 7.10 8.27
N PHE A 199 17.98 6.42 7.30
CA PHE A 199 16.61 6.63 6.86
C PHE A 199 15.84 5.32 6.96
N SER A 200 14.68 5.35 7.59
CA SER A 200 13.77 4.20 7.62
C SER A 200 12.31 4.64 7.70
N VAL A 201 11.41 3.75 7.28
CA VAL A 201 9.98 3.79 7.55
C VAL A 201 9.68 2.87 8.73
N ASP A 202 8.90 3.34 9.71
CA ASP A 202 8.47 2.52 10.84
C ASP A 202 7.32 1.57 10.42
N PRO A 203 7.01 0.53 11.21
CA PRO A 203 5.77 -0.23 11.03
C PRO A 203 4.55 0.68 10.89
N VAL A 204 3.65 0.33 9.97
CA VAL A 204 2.40 1.05 9.79
C VAL A 204 1.53 0.77 11.02
N THR A 205 1.03 1.80 11.71
CA THR A 205 0.34 1.64 13.02
C THR A 205 1.21 0.88 14.04
N SER A 206 0.67 0.53 15.21
CA SER A 206 1.47 -0.13 16.26
C SER A 206 1.79 -1.60 15.99
N ASP A 207 1.04 -2.23 15.10
CA ASP A 207 1.01 -3.67 14.87
C ASP A 207 1.27 -4.07 13.41
N ASN A 208 1.52 -3.10 12.51
CA ASN A 208 1.75 -3.35 11.08
C ASN A 208 0.53 -3.94 10.34
N VAL A 209 -0.66 -3.74 10.90
CA VAL A 209 -1.94 -4.19 10.35
C VAL A 209 -2.89 -3.01 10.31
N ILE A 210 -3.53 -2.79 9.16
CA ILE A 210 -4.61 -1.81 9.04
C ILE A 210 -5.94 -2.48 9.41
N ASN A 211 -6.56 -1.99 10.48
CA ASN A 211 -7.89 -2.42 10.92
C ASN A 211 -9.03 -1.62 10.29
N ALA A 212 -10.27 -2.02 10.56
CA ALA A 212 -11.45 -1.38 9.98
C ALA A 212 -11.58 0.11 10.33
N SER A 213 -11.19 0.50 11.54
CA SER A 213 -11.23 1.89 11.99
C SER A 213 -10.18 2.74 11.28
N GLU A 214 -8.96 2.22 11.17
CA GLU A 214 -7.84 2.87 10.49
C GLU A 214 -8.09 2.99 8.98
N ALA A 215 -8.65 1.96 8.37
CA ALA A 215 -9.07 1.95 6.96
C ALA A 215 -10.09 3.05 6.64
N ALA A 216 -10.98 3.37 7.60
CA ALA A 216 -12.00 4.41 7.44
C ALA A 216 -11.48 5.82 7.73
N GLY A 217 -10.37 5.95 8.46
CA GLY A 217 -9.79 7.21 8.92
C GLY A 217 -8.55 7.64 8.17
N ASN A 218 -7.73 8.48 8.83
CA ASN A 218 -6.38 8.79 8.40
C ASN A 218 -5.39 8.04 9.28
N VAL A 219 -4.33 7.52 8.66
CA VAL A 219 -3.22 6.83 9.31
C VAL A 219 -1.98 7.71 9.24
N THR A 220 -1.25 7.82 10.35
CA THR A 220 0.03 8.53 10.37
C THR A 220 1.15 7.54 10.13
N ILE A 221 1.87 7.72 9.03
CA ILE A 221 3.11 6.97 8.74
C ILE A 221 4.27 7.74 9.36
N THR A 222 5.17 7.03 10.04
CA THR A 222 6.34 7.60 10.70
C THR A 222 7.61 6.93 10.21
N GLY A 223 8.74 7.55 10.52
CA GLY A 223 10.04 6.94 10.29
C GLY A 223 11.17 7.73 10.91
N VAL A 224 12.39 7.20 10.75
CA VAL A 224 13.62 7.78 11.26
C VAL A 224 14.34 8.51 10.14
N LEU A 225 14.89 9.68 10.44
CA LEU A 225 15.83 10.40 9.58
C LEU A 225 16.92 11.05 10.43
N LYS A 226 18.11 10.45 10.43
CA LYS A 226 19.27 10.92 11.20
C LYS A 226 20.50 11.06 10.31
N ASN A 227 21.48 11.81 10.83
CA ASN A 227 22.73 12.14 10.15
C ASN A 227 22.49 12.84 8.80
N ILE A 228 21.60 13.85 8.81
CA ILE A 228 21.37 14.69 7.63
C ILE A 228 22.70 15.34 7.22
N PRO A 229 23.09 15.27 5.93
CA PRO A 229 24.35 15.85 5.46
C PRO A 229 24.45 17.33 5.81
N ALA A 230 25.62 17.78 6.26
CA ALA A 230 25.80 19.14 6.79
C ALA A 230 25.66 20.23 5.71
N ASP A 231 25.92 19.87 4.46
CA ASP A 231 25.79 20.68 3.25
C ASP A 231 24.39 20.66 2.63
N ALA A 232 23.46 19.85 3.15
CA ALA A 232 22.06 19.84 2.70
C ALA A 232 21.33 21.12 3.17
N ALA A 233 21.13 22.06 2.26
CA ALA A 233 20.32 23.27 2.48
C ALA A 233 18.83 22.93 2.62
N ASN A 234 18.34 21.97 1.84
CA ASN A 234 16.98 21.47 1.89
C ASN A 234 16.93 19.95 2.09
N THR A 235 15.89 19.47 2.78
CA THR A 235 15.64 18.06 3.01
C THR A 235 14.15 17.79 2.87
N ALA A 236 13.77 16.93 1.94
CA ALA A 236 12.39 16.58 1.67
C ALA A 236 12.20 15.06 1.72
N VAL A 237 11.14 14.61 2.39
CA VAL A 237 10.73 13.20 2.39
C VAL A 237 9.42 13.08 1.60
N THR A 238 9.40 12.19 0.62
CA THR A 238 8.22 11.82 -0.15
C THR A 238 7.88 10.36 0.11
N VAL A 239 6.59 10.08 0.19
CA VAL A 239 6.05 8.74 0.42
C VAL A 239 5.06 8.43 -0.69
N VAL A 240 5.19 7.27 -1.33
CA VAL A 240 4.29 6.80 -2.38
C VAL A 240 3.49 5.61 -1.87
N ILE A 241 2.17 5.68 -2.00
CA ILE A 241 1.21 4.64 -1.60
C ILE A 241 0.14 4.59 -2.68
N ASN A 242 -0.16 3.41 -3.23
CA ASN A 242 -1.12 3.26 -4.34
C ASN A 242 -0.83 4.21 -5.52
N GLY A 243 0.45 4.45 -5.82
CA GLY A 243 0.90 5.40 -6.85
C GLY A 243 0.68 6.89 -6.54
N VAL A 244 0.12 7.23 -5.36
CA VAL A 244 -0.09 8.62 -4.92
C VAL A 244 1.10 9.07 -4.08
N THR A 245 1.65 10.24 -4.39
CA THR A 245 2.76 10.84 -3.63
C THR A 245 2.25 11.76 -2.53
N TYR A 246 2.78 11.58 -1.33
CA TYR A 246 2.54 12.40 -0.15
C TYR A 246 3.86 13.03 0.33
N ASN A 247 3.80 14.31 0.69
CA ASN A 247 4.95 15.02 1.26
C ASN A 247 4.93 14.90 2.78
N ALA A 248 6.02 14.39 3.36
CA ALA A 248 6.16 14.25 4.79
C ALA A 248 6.74 15.51 5.44
N THR A 249 6.45 15.67 6.74
CA THR A 249 7.06 16.67 7.60
C THR A 249 8.29 16.08 8.26
N VAL A 250 9.44 16.76 8.14
CA VAL A 250 10.70 16.33 8.74
C VAL A 250 10.97 17.10 10.04
N ASP A 251 11.16 16.38 11.14
CA ASP A 251 11.67 16.93 12.39
C ASP A 251 13.17 16.57 12.53
N LYS A 252 14.01 17.52 12.12
CA LYS A 252 15.48 17.37 12.17
C LYS A 252 16.01 17.26 13.60
N THR A 253 15.28 17.80 14.59
CA THR A 253 15.73 17.80 16.00
C THR A 253 15.44 16.46 16.65
N ALA A 254 14.24 15.92 16.43
CA ALA A 254 13.86 14.59 16.89
C ALA A 254 14.53 13.47 16.06
N GLY A 255 14.93 13.77 14.82
CA GLY A 255 15.47 12.80 13.87
C GLY A 255 14.40 11.88 13.33
N THR A 256 13.20 12.41 13.09
CA THR A 256 12.02 11.67 12.63
C THR A 256 11.33 12.40 11.49
N TRP A 257 10.45 11.69 10.79
CA TRP A 257 9.54 12.27 9.81
C TRP A 257 8.16 11.65 9.93
N THR A 258 7.13 12.39 9.51
CA THR A 258 5.73 11.94 9.59
C THR A 258 4.92 12.38 8.38
N VAL A 259 3.94 11.56 7.99
CA VAL A 259 2.95 11.93 6.97
C VAL A 259 1.60 11.33 7.32
N SER A 260 0.52 12.11 7.15
CA SER A 260 -0.84 11.63 7.34
C SER A 260 -1.44 11.24 5.99
N VAL A 261 -1.90 10.00 5.86
CA VAL A 261 -2.46 9.45 4.63
C VAL A 261 -3.86 8.88 4.89
N PRO A 262 -4.80 8.95 3.92
CA PRO A 262 -6.10 8.30 4.07
C PRO A 262 -5.94 6.78 4.14
N GLY A 263 -6.61 6.12 5.08
CA GLY A 263 -6.66 4.66 5.20
C GLY A 263 -7.27 3.98 3.96
N SER A 264 -8.15 4.69 3.24
CA SER A 264 -8.67 4.25 1.94
C SER A 264 -7.57 4.12 0.87
N GLY A 265 -6.49 4.91 0.96
CA GLY A 265 -5.33 4.79 0.09
C GLY A 265 -4.54 3.51 0.37
N LEU A 266 -4.33 3.18 1.65
CA LEU A 266 -3.65 1.96 2.09
C LEU A 266 -4.46 0.70 1.73
N THR A 267 -5.79 0.76 1.88
CA THR A 267 -6.66 -0.36 1.47
C THR A 267 -6.69 -0.58 -0.04
N ALA A 268 -6.61 0.48 -0.84
CA ALA A 268 -6.57 0.40 -2.30
C ALA A 268 -5.20 0.00 -2.87
N ASP A 269 -4.12 0.17 -2.11
CA ASP A 269 -2.75 -0.11 -2.51
C ASP A 269 -2.53 -1.58 -2.89
N ALA A 270 -2.18 -1.87 -4.14
CA ALA A 270 -2.26 -3.25 -4.63
C ALA A 270 -1.19 -4.18 -4.02
N ASP A 271 0.00 -3.65 -3.74
CA ASP A 271 1.17 -4.42 -3.25
C ASP A 271 1.42 -4.28 -1.74
N LYS A 272 0.63 -3.43 -1.05
CA LYS A 272 0.74 -3.15 0.38
C LYS A 272 2.15 -2.71 0.79
N THR A 273 2.80 -1.92 -0.06
CA THR A 273 4.16 -1.45 0.14
C THR A 273 4.20 0.08 0.14
N ILE A 274 4.80 0.64 1.18
CA ILE A 274 5.10 2.07 1.28
C ILE A 274 6.49 2.29 0.71
N ASP A 275 6.59 3.08 -0.36
CA ASP A 275 7.88 3.52 -0.91
C ASP A 275 8.21 4.92 -0.39
N ALA A 276 9.23 5.04 0.46
CA ALA A 276 9.68 6.33 0.97
C ALA A 276 11.02 6.73 0.33
N THR A 277 11.15 8.00 -0.03
CA THR A 277 12.38 8.58 -0.56
C THR A 277 12.68 9.87 0.20
N VAL A 278 13.88 10.00 0.75
CA VAL A 278 14.42 11.27 1.21
C VAL A 278 15.34 11.85 0.15
N THR A 279 15.17 13.14 -0.13
CA THR A 279 16.02 13.93 -1.04
C THR A 279 16.71 15.04 -0.26
N PHE A 280 18.03 15.13 -0.42
CA PHE A 280 18.85 16.21 0.11
C PHE A 280 19.30 17.10 -1.04
N THR A 281 19.16 18.41 -0.88
CA THR A 281 19.58 19.39 -1.88
C THR A 281 20.49 20.41 -1.22
N ASP A 282 21.66 20.67 -1.80
CA ASP A 282 22.59 21.69 -1.32
C ASP A 282 22.13 23.12 -1.71
N ALA A 283 22.95 24.12 -1.39
CA ALA A 283 22.66 25.51 -1.75
C ALA A 283 22.87 25.82 -3.25
N ALA A 284 23.63 24.99 -3.96
CA ALA A 284 23.90 25.11 -5.39
C ALA A 284 22.83 24.42 -6.25
N GLY A 285 21.96 23.60 -5.65
CA GLY A 285 20.88 22.86 -6.30
C GLY A 285 21.22 21.40 -6.60
N ASN A 286 22.42 20.90 -6.27
CA ASN A 286 22.76 19.50 -6.47
C ASN A 286 22.00 18.64 -5.47
N SER A 287 21.54 17.45 -5.90
CA SER A 287 20.70 16.60 -5.06
C SER A 287 21.15 15.14 -5.02
N SER A 288 20.92 14.51 -3.88
CA SER A 288 21.12 13.07 -3.64
C SER A 288 19.91 12.49 -2.92
N THR A 289 19.71 11.16 -3.01
CA THR A 289 18.53 10.51 -2.44
C THR A 289 18.88 9.22 -1.69
N VAL A 290 18.09 8.90 -0.67
CA VAL A 290 18.07 7.59 0.01
C VAL A 290 16.63 7.09 0.01
N LYS A 291 16.45 5.78 -0.14
CA LYS A 291 15.14 5.13 -0.21
C LYS A 291 15.00 4.08 0.87
N ASP A 292 13.77 3.86 1.30
CA ASP A 292 13.40 2.74 2.14
C ASP A 292 11.96 2.29 1.81
N THR A 293 11.64 1.04 2.11
CA THR A 293 10.34 0.45 1.82
C THR A 293 9.78 -0.28 3.03
N GLN A 294 8.48 -0.12 3.31
CA GLN A 294 7.79 -0.84 4.39
C GLN A 294 6.53 -1.53 3.88
N THR A 295 6.45 -2.85 4.11
CA THR A 295 5.25 -3.64 3.81
C THR A 295 4.30 -3.69 5.00
N TYR A 296 3.01 -3.73 4.75
CA TYR A 296 1.99 -3.87 5.79
C TYR A 296 0.92 -4.88 5.39
N THR A 297 0.05 -5.25 6.33
CA THR A 297 -1.10 -6.12 6.05
C THR A 297 -2.40 -5.40 6.39
N ILE A 298 -3.52 -5.99 5.95
CA ILE A 298 -4.84 -5.42 6.18
C ILE A 298 -5.72 -6.51 6.75
N ASP A 299 -6.36 -6.20 7.86
CA ASP A 299 -7.42 -7.01 8.43
C ASP A 299 -8.52 -6.10 8.95
N THR A 300 -9.56 -5.91 8.14
CA THR A 300 -10.73 -5.09 8.50
C THR A 300 -11.91 -5.94 8.97
N THR A 301 -11.70 -7.22 9.27
CA THR A 301 -12.81 -8.15 9.54
C THR A 301 -12.96 -8.34 11.03
N ALA A 302 -14.07 -7.88 11.59
CA ALA A 302 -14.37 -8.14 12.99
C ALA A 302 -14.60 -9.63 13.27
N PRO A 303 -14.18 -10.13 14.43
CA PRO A 303 -14.51 -11.48 14.88
C PRO A 303 -16.02 -11.62 15.10
N ASN A 304 -16.51 -12.87 15.10
CA ASN A 304 -17.88 -13.16 15.55
C ASN A 304 -18.05 -12.82 17.03
N ALA A 305 -19.29 -12.49 17.44
CA ALA A 305 -19.61 -12.29 18.85
C ALA A 305 -19.26 -13.55 19.67
N PRO A 306 -18.62 -13.41 20.85
CA PRO A 306 -18.38 -14.54 21.74
C PRO A 306 -19.66 -15.26 22.12
N VAL A 307 -19.57 -16.57 22.31
CA VAL A 307 -20.63 -17.36 22.95
C VAL A 307 -20.24 -17.53 24.40
N ILE A 308 -21.16 -17.24 25.32
CA ILE A 308 -21.01 -17.48 26.74
C ILE A 308 -21.79 -18.76 27.08
N ASP A 309 -21.13 -19.73 27.73
CA ASP A 309 -21.78 -20.95 28.21
C ASP A 309 -22.72 -20.63 29.39
N PRO A 310 -23.66 -21.51 29.75
CA PRO A 310 -24.57 -21.29 30.88
C PRO A 310 -23.82 -20.89 32.17
N VAL A 311 -24.24 -19.79 32.79
CA VAL A 311 -23.57 -19.18 33.95
C VAL A 311 -24.37 -19.43 35.21
N ASN A 312 -23.69 -19.84 36.29
CA ASN A 312 -24.27 -19.91 37.63
C ASN A 312 -23.63 -18.88 38.57
N GLY A 313 -24.06 -18.85 39.83
CA GLY A 313 -23.61 -17.84 40.79
C GLY A 313 -22.16 -17.98 41.28
N THR A 314 -21.47 -19.10 41.02
CA THR A 314 -20.16 -19.38 41.66
C THR A 314 -19.07 -19.87 40.72
N ASP A 315 -19.41 -20.69 39.74
CA ASP A 315 -18.43 -21.30 38.84
C ASP A 315 -17.84 -20.25 37.88
N PRO A 316 -16.58 -20.42 37.43
CA PRO A 316 -15.98 -19.53 36.44
C PRO A 316 -16.87 -19.40 35.20
N ILE A 317 -16.89 -18.19 34.63
CA ILE A 317 -17.61 -17.94 33.38
C ILE A 317 -16.74 -18.50 32.25
N THR A 318 -17.37 -19.26 31.35
CA THR A 318 -16.72 -19.94 30.24
C THR A 318 -17.45 -19.66 28.94
N GLY A 319 -16.80 -19.94 27.82
CA GLY A 319 -17.40 -19.78 26.51
C GLY A 319 -16.43 -20.06 25.37
N THR A 320 -16.86 -19.65 24.17
CA THR A 320 -16.05 -19.73 22.95
C THR A 320 -15.97 -18.40 22.21
N ALA A 321 -14.88 -18.18 21.49
CA ALA A 321 -14.64 -17.04 20.62
C ALA A 321 -13.64 -17.42 19.51
N GLU A 322 -13.34 -16.51 18.59
CA GLU A 322 -12.29 -16.72 17.62
C GLU A 322 -10.92 -16.94 18.31
N PRO A 323 -10.16 -18.00 17.94
CA PRO A 323 -8.86 -18.29 18.55
C PRO A 323 -7.88 -17.12 18.46
N GLY A 324 -7.21 -16.80 19.56
CA GLY A 324 -6.24 -15.70 19.62
C GLY A 324 -6.85 -14.31 19.82
N SER A 325 -8.18 -14.16 19.69
CA SER A 325 -8.88 -12.92 20.02
C SER A 325 -8.95 -12.71 21.54
N THR A 326 -8.86 -11.46 21.96
CA THR A 326 -9.06 -11.05 23.36
C THR A 326 -10.56 -10.91 23.64
N VAL A 327 -11.09 -11.75 24.52
CA VAL A 327 -12.45 -11.66 25.03
C VAL A 327 -12.46 -10.76 26.26
N THR A 328 -13.30 -9.73 26.25
CA THR A 328 -13.57 -8.86 27.39
C THR A 328 -15.00 -9.09 27.87
N VAL A 329 -15.12 -9.58 29.09
CA VAL A 329 -16.38 -9.83 29.79
C VAL A 329 -16.70 -8.64 30.68
N THR A 330 -17.92 -8.11 30.58
CA THR A 330 -18.46 -7.02 31.39
C THR A 330 -19.54 -7.56 32.30
N TYR A 331 -19.39 -7.31 33.60
CA TYR A 331 -20.32 -7.72 34.65
C TYR A 331 -21.43 -6.66 34.87
N PRO A 332 -22.53 -7.01 35.59
CA PRO A 332 -23.63 -6.08 35.86
C PRO A 332 -23.23 -4.77 36.57
N ASP A 333 -22.15 -4.80 37.36
CA ASP A 333 -21.62 -3.63 38.07
C ASP A 333 -20.74 -2.72 37.19
N GLY A 334 -20.52 -3.12 35.93
CA GLY A 334 -19.68 -2.44 34.95
C GLY A 334 -18.19 -2.77 35.05
N SER A 335 -17.76 -3.57 36.02
CA SER A 335 -16.39 -4.08 36.06
C SER A 335 -16.16 -5.08 34.91
N THR A 336 -14.89 -5.30 34.56
CA THR A 336 -14.53 -6.16 33.42
C THR A 336 -13.42 -7.14 33.77
N ALA A 337 -13.41 -8.27 33.05
CA ALA A 337 -12.29 -9.21 33.00
C ALA A 337 -11.96 -9.53 31.55
N SER A 338 -10.67 -9.64 31.22
CA SER A 338 -10.22 -9.95 29.87
C SER A 338 -9.34 -11.20 29.84
N VAL A 339 -9.47 -11.99 28.77
CA VAL A 339 -8.70 -13.21 28.54
C VAL A 339 -8.53 -13.43 27.04
N VAL A 340 -7.41 -14.02 26.63
CA VAL A 340 -7.21 -14.43 25.22
C VAL A 340 -7.83 -15.81 25.01
N ALA A 341 -8.67 -15.96 23.98
CA ALA A 341 -9.24 -17.25 23.61
C ALA A 341 -8.13 -18.21 23.17
N GLY A 342 -8.17 -19.43 23.68
CA GLY A 342 -7.19 -20.47 23.38
C GLY A 342 -7.20 -20.88 21.90
N PRO A 343 -6.23 -21.71 21.46
CA PRO A 343 -6.17 -22.21 20.08
C PRO A 343 -7.42 -23.00 19.63
N ASP A 344 -8.18 -23.54 20.57
CA ASP A 344 -9.46 -24.22 20.34
C ASP A 344 -10.68 -23.28 20.44
N GLY A 345 -10.45 -21.99 20.66
CA GLY A 345 -11.48 -20.96 20.82
C GLY A 345 -12.06 -20.88 22.23
N THR A 346 -11.67 -21.74 23.16
CA THR A 346 -12.20 -21.73 24.53
C THR A 346 -11.59 -20.61 25.36
N TRP A 347 -12.38 -20.05 26.28
CA TRP A 347 -11.92 -19.05 27.22
C TRP A 347 -12.61 -19.20 28.58
N THR A 348 -11.97 -18.68 29.63
CA THR A 348 -12.52 -18.67 30.99
C THR A 348 -12.09 -17.42 31.75
N VAL A 349 -13.02 -16.84 32.52
CA VAL A 349 -12.74 -15.73 33.44
C VAL A 349 -13.32 -16.02 34.83
N PRO A 350 -12.73 -15.44 35.91
CA PRO A 350 -13.27 -15.60 37.25
C PRO A 350 -14.69 -15.06 37.37
N ASN A 351 -15.54 -15.73 38.14
CA ASN A 351 -16.86 -15.23 38.50
C ASN A 351 -16.78 -14.44 39.81
N PRO A 352 -17.20 -13.17 39.86
CA PRO A 352 -17.14 -12.35 41.07
C PRO A 352 -18.19 -12.72 42.13
N GLY A 353 -19.09 -13.68 41.84
CA GLY A 353 -20.23 -14.02 42.67
C GLY A 353 -21.49 -13.30 42.16
N LEU A 354 -22.04 -13.79 41.06
CA LEU A 354 -23.21 -13.19 40.41
C LEU A 354 -24.53 -13.71 41.01
N ASN A 355 -25.57 -12.90 40.93
CA ASN A 355 -26.91 -13.24 41.40
C ASN A 355 -27.78 -13.78 40.28
N ASP A 356 -28.86 -14.47 40.66
CA ASP A 356 -29.86 -14.93 39.71
C ASP A 356 -30.46 -13.77 38.91
N GLY A 357 -30.53 -13.91 37.59
CA GLY A 357 -31.05 -12.90 36.68
C GLY A 357 -30.06 -11.80 36.30
N ASP A 358 -28.84 -11.80 36.84
CA ASP A 358 -27.78 -10.89 36.39
C ASP A 358 -27.44 -11.17 34.91
N GLU A 359 -27.16 -10.10 34.15
CA GLU A 359 -26.75 -10.20 32.75
C GLU A 359 -25.24 -9.98 32.61
N VAL A 360 -24.58 -10.91 31.93
CA VAL A 360 -23.16 -10.82 31.58
C VAL A 360 -23.03 -10.60 30.08
N THR A 361 -22.16 -9.68 29.68
CA THR A 361 -21.88 -9.39 28.27
C THR A 361 -20.41 -9.70 27.95
N ALA A 362 -20.11 -10.20 26.76
CA ALA A 362 -18.75 -10.42 26.28
C ALA A 362 -18.56 -9.87 24.86
N VAL A 363 -17.40 -9.26 24.60
CA VAL A 363 -16.98 -8.79 23.27
C VAL A 363 -15.60 -9.36 22.97
N ALA A 364 -15.37 -9.82 21.73
CA ALA A 364 -14.05 -10.22 21.26
C ALA A 364 -13.39 -9.10 20.45
N THR A 365 -12.08 -8.96 20.63
CA THR A 365 -11.21 -8.12 19.80
C THR A 365 -10.14 -9.00 19.18
N ASP A 366 -10.02 -9.00 17.86
CA ASP A 366 -8.97 -9.77 17.16
C ASP A 366 -7.57 -9.14 17.34
N PRO A 367 -6.49 -9.78 16.85
CA PRO A 367 -5.14 -9.23 16.95
C PRO A 367 -4.91 -7.90 16.22
N ALA A 368 -5.72 -7.58 15.20
CA ALA A 368 -5.66 -6.31 14.45
C ALA A 368 -6.43 -5.18 15.16
N GLY A 369 -7.22 -5.50 16.20
CA GLY A 369 -8.01 -4.55 16.96
C GLY A 369 -9.45 -4.38 16.47
N ASN A 370 -9.96 -5.21 15.55
CA ASN A 370 -11.38 -5.17 15.18
C ASN A 370 -12.22 -5.80 16.29
N THR A 371 -13.36 -5.19 16.61
CA THR A 371 -14.23 -5.61 17.70
C THR A 371 -15.51 -6.26 17.19
N SER A 372 -15.92 -7.35 17.84
CA SER A 372 -17.20 -8.02 17.57
C SER A 372 -18.40 -7.24 18.10
N GLY A 373 -19.60 -7.71 17.75
CA GLY A 373 -20.80 -7.43 18.55
C GLY A 373 -20.77 -8.14 19.92
N PRO A 374 -21.69 -7.79 20.84
CA PRO A 374 -21.77 -8.43 22.14
C PRO A 374 -22.44 -9.81 22.07
N GLY A 375 -21.89 -10.77 22.81
CA GLY A 375 -22.59 -11.98 23.27
C GLY A 375 -23.10 -11.77 24.69
N THR A 376 -24.25 -12.33 25.04
CA THR A 376 -24.84 -12.17 26.38
C THR A 376 -25.32 -13.50 26.96
N ALA A 377 -25.33 -13.58 28.30
CA ALA A 377 -25.91 -14.67 29.05
C ALA A 377 -26.58 -14.13 30.33
N ILE A 378 -27.66 -14.80 30.74
CA ILE A 378 -28.33 -14.56 32.01
C ILE A 378 -27.87 -15.60 33.01
N VAL A 379 -27.52 -15.17 34.21
CA VAL A 379 -27.09 -16.03 35.29
C VAL A 379 -28.29 -16.77 35.87
N ASP A 380 -28.17 -18.09 35.98
CA ASP A 380 -29.08 -18.95 36.74
C ASP A 380 -28.38 -19.41 38.02
N ALA A 381 -28.72 -18.75 39.13
CA ALA A 381 -28.15 -19.08 40.44
C ALA A 381 -29.16 -19.85 41.32
N VAL A 382 -30.32 -20.19 40.78
CA VAL A 382 -31.36 -20.88 41.54
C VAL A 382 -31.11 -22.39 41.46
N GLY A 383 -30.84 -22.98 42.61
CA GLY A 383 -30.71 -24.43 42.72
C GLY A 383 -32.04 -25.16 42.44
N PRO A 384 -32.00 -26.44 42.06
CA PRO A 384 -33.19 -27.24 41.80
C PRO A 384 -34.19 -27.21 42.96
N ASN A 385 -35.47 -26.97 42.66
CA ASN A 385 -36.50 -26.92 43.70
C ASN A 385 -36.83 -28.31 44.23
N THR A 386 -36.46 -28.60 45.49
CA THR A 386 -36.69 -29.91 46.12
C THR A 386 -38.09 -30.08 46.72
N ASP A 387 -38.97 -29.09 46.62
CA ASP A 387 -40.34 -29.19 47.14
C ASP A 387 -41.10 -30.34 46.47
N GLY A 388 -41.58 -31.27 47.29
CA GLY A 388 -42.30 -32.46 46.80
C GLY A 388 -41.41 -33.62 46.39
N VAL A 389 -40.08 -33.51 46.50
CA VAL A 389 -39.17 -34.66 46.43
C VAL A 389 -39.55 -35.66 47.51
N ASN A 390 -39.84 -36.89 47.12
CA ASN A 390 -40.15 -37.98 48.03
C ASN A 390 -38.96 -38.92 48.10
N PHE A 391 -38.20 -38.84 49.19
CA PHE A 391 -37.04 -39.69 49.48
C PHE A 391 -37.25 -40.47 50.78
N ALA A 392 -37.23 -41.80 50.69
CA ALA A 392 -37.41 -42.69 51.83
C ALA A 392 -36.51 -43.93 51.71
N VAL A 393 -36.03 -44.42 52.83
CA VAL A 393 -35.32 -45.71 52.92
C VAL A 393 -36.32 -46.75 53.44
N ASP A 394 -36.33 -47.93 52.83
CA ASP A 394 -37.17 -49.03 53.28
C ASP A 394 -36.60 -49.66 54.57
N SER A 395 -37.37 -50.50 55.25
CA SER A 395 -36.87 -51.25 56.41
C SER A 395 -35.65 -52.10 56.04
N VAL A 396 -34.65 -52.13 56.93
CA VAL A 396 -33.47 -52.98 56.77
C VAL A 396 -33.87 -54.40 57.16
N THR A 397 -33.86 -55.35 56.21
CA THR A 397 -34.56 -56.64 56.37
C THR A 397 -36.08 -56.47 56.55
N ALA A 398 -36.83 -57.56 56.72
CA ALA A 398 -38.30 -57.50 56.81
C ALA A 398 -38.81 -56.82 58.10
N ASP A 399 -37.99 -56.73 59.14
CA ASP A 399 -38.39 -56.28 60.47
C ASP A 399 -37.50 -55.20 61.08
N ASN A 400 -36.58 -54.62 60.30
CA ASN A 400 -35.62 -53.62 60.76
C ASN A 400 -34.64 -54.15 61.82
N VAL A 401 -34.44 -55.47 61.87
CA VAL A 401 -33.49 -56.15 62.75
C VAL A 401 -32.59 -57.03 61.89
N VAL A 402 -31.27 -56.90 62.11
CA VAL A 402 -30.29 -57.80 61.49
C VAL A 402 -29.94 -58.90 62.49
N ASN A 403 -30.34 -60.13 62.21
CA ASN A 403 -30.02 -61.29 63.03
C ASN A 403 -28.68 -61.95 62.61
N ALA A 404 -28.24 -62.94 63.40
CA ALA A 404 -26.96 -63.62 63.16
C ALA A 404 -26.88 -64.35 61.81
N SER A 405 -28.01 -64.78 61.24
CA SER A 405 -28.06 -65.41 59.92
C SER A 405 -27.92 -64.38 58.80
N GLU A 406 -28.52 -63.21 58.95
CA GLU A 406 -28.46 -62.11 57.97
C GLU A 406 -27.10 -61.39 58.00
N ALA A 407 -26.51 -61.23 59.18
CA ALA A 407 -25.19 -60.63 59.36
C ALA A 407 -24.04 -61.48 58.79
N ALA A 408 -24.29 -62.75 58.48
CA ALA A 408 -23.28 -63.64 57.89
C ALA A 408 -23.02 -63.35 56.40
N GLY A 409 -23.83 -62.49 55.76
CA GLY A 409 -23.70 -62.09 54.36
C GLY A 409 -23.98 -60.61 54.12
N ASN A 410 -24.18 -60.23 52.85
CA ASN A 410 -24.50 -58.84 52.50
C ASN A 410 -25.97 -58.52 52.83
N VAL A 411 -26.20 -57.43 53.56
CA VAL A 411 -27.55 -56.88 53.79
C VAL A 411 -27.84 -55.82 52.71
N THR A 412 -28.89 -56.03 51.93
CA THR A 412 -29.34 -55.05 50.93
C THR A 412 -30.21 -53.99 51.59
N ILE A 413 -29.91 -52.73 51.28
CA ILE A 413 -30.71 -51.57 51.68
C ILE A 413 -31.44 -51.05 50.44
N THR A 414 -32.75 -50.90 50.52
CA THR A 414 -33.59 -50.37 49.44
C THR A 414 -34.30 -49.08 49.88
N GLY A 415 -34.92 -48.39 48.93
CA GLY A 415 -35.64 -47.16 49.20
C GLY A 415 -36.34 -46.63 47.95
N VAL A 416 -37.02 -45.50 48.12
CA VAL A 416 -37.75 -44.80 47.07
C VAL A 416 -37.19 -43.38 46.92
N LEU A 417 -36.93 -42.98 45.68
CA LEU A 417 -36.71 -41.60 45.29
C LEU A 417 -37.71 -41.27 44.16
N LYS A 418 -38.60 -40.31 44.38
CA LYS A 418 -39.60 -39.85 43.40
C LYS A 418 -39.64 -38.32 43.37
N ASN A 419 -40.17 -37.78 42.27
CA ASN A 419 -40.30 -36.34 42.02
C ASN A 419 -38.95 -35.61 42.06
N VAL A 420 -37.91 -36.19 41.46
CA VAL A 420 -36.63 -35.50 41.27
C VAL A 420 -36.87 -34.25 40.42
N PRO A 421 -36.33 -33.08 40.79
CA PRO A 421 -36.54 -31.84 40.05
C PRO A 421 -36.03 -31.97 38.61
N SER A 422 -36.74 -31.40 37.63
CA SER A 422 -36.40 -31.55 36.21
C SER A 422 -35.13 -30.80 35.80
N ASP A 423 -34.75 -29.80 36.58
CA ASP A 423 -33.53 -28.98 36.48
C ASP A 423 -32.35 -29.56 37.27
N ALA A 424 -32.53 -30.69 37.96
CA ALA A 424 -31.43 -31.38 38.62
C ALA A 424 -30.47 -32.00 37.58
N ALA A 425 -29.34 -31.34 37.35
CA ALA A 425 -28.30 -31.83 36.44
C ALA A 425 -27.68 -33.16 36.89
N THR A 426 -27.56 -33.38 38.21
CA THR A 426 -27.10 -34.64 38.80
C THR A 426 -27.97 -35.01 40.00
N THR A 427 -28.11 -36.32 40.25
CA THR A 427 -28.82 -36.84 41.43
C THR A 427 -28.04 -38.01 41.98
N ALA A 428 -27.68 -37.96 43.25
CA ALA A 428 -26.96 -39.01 43.95
C ALA A 428 -27.67 -39.37 45.26
N VAL A 429 -27.68 -40.66 45.59
CA VAL A 429 -28.15 -41.17 46.88
C VAL A 429 -26.95 -41.75 47.61
N THR A 430 -26.61 -41.17 48.76
CA THR A 430 -25.52 -41.66 49.62
C THR A 430 -26.11 -42.39 50.82
N VAL A 431 -25.77 -43.67 50.98
CA VAL A 431 -26.14 -44.46 52.16
C VAL A 431 -25.00 -44.41 53.16
N VAL A 432 -25.27 -43.87 54.36
CA VAL A 432 -24.30 -43.80 55.46
C VAL A 432 -24.74 -44.76 56.56
N ILE A 433 -23.90 -45.73 56.90
CA ILE A 433 -24.08 -46.61 58.05
C ILE A 433 -23.26 -46.03 59.20
N ASN A 434 -23.95 -45.41 60.17
CA ASN A 434 -23.29 -44.90 61.37
C ASN A 434 -23.05 -46.05 62.34
N GLY A 435 -21.78 -46.27 62.71
CA GLY A 435 -21.34 -47.29 63.66
C GLY A 435 -21.44 -46.85 65.11
#